data_AF-A0A957PLZ2-F1
#
_entry.id   AF-A0A957PLZ2-F1
#
_cell.length_a   1.000
_cell.length_b   1.000
_cell.length_c   1.000
_cell.angle_alpha   90.00
_cell.angle_beta   90.00
_cell.angle_gamma   90.00
#
_symmetry.space_group_name_H-M   'P 1'
#
loop_
_entity.id
_entity.type
_entity.pdbx_description
1 polymer ?
#
loop_
_entity_poly.entity_id
_entity_poly.type
_entity_poly.pdbx_seq_one_letter_code
_entity_poly.pdbx_strand_id
1 'polypeptide(L)'
;MRLRTHFPLALILALYLLTAAAYSVINPLFESPDEVWHYEYVRWLVEGQGLPRPEDVGRAPWHQEGSQPPLYYLSAAGLTALIPTDNAADAIRYNPHAAIGQPDAFGNKNMMAHGQFDRWPWRGVV
;
A
#
# COMPACT_ATOMS: atom_id res chain seq x y z
N MET A 1 -8.86 -36.07 16.59
CA MET A 1 -7.93 -35.98 17.72
C MET A 1 -6.68 -35.09 17.48
N ARG A 2 -6.37 -34.65 16.24
CA ARG A 2 -5.20 -33.80 15.90
C ARG A 2 -5.35 -32.28 16.12
N LEU A 3 -6.58 -31.75 16.25
CA LEU A 3 -6.80 -30.30 16.47
C LEU A 3 -6.36 -29.82 17.87
N ARG A 4 -6.41 -30.70 18.88
CA ARG A 4 -6.05 -30.35 20.27
C ARG A 4 -4.56 -30.05 20.44
N THR A 5 -3.68 -30.72 19.69
CA THR A 5 -2.22 -30.53 19.77
C THR A 5 -1.73 -29.26 19.07
N HIS A 6 -2.50 -28.72 18.12
CA HIS A 6 -2.14 -27.50 17.39
C HIS A 6 -3.01 -26.29 17.78
N PHE A 7 -3.86 -26.43 18.79
CA PHE A 7 -4.71 -25.34 19.27
C PHE A 7 -3.93 -24.05 19.60
N PRO A 8 -2.75 -24.11 20.27
CA PRO A 8 -1.96 -22.90 20.51
C PRO A 8 -1.50 -22.22 19.21
N LEU A 9 -1.08 -23.00 18.20
CA LEU A 9 -0.66 -22.46 16.90
C LEU A 9 -1.85 -21.85 16.15
N ALA A 10 -2.99 -22.53 16.14
CA ALA A 10 -4.21 -22.01 15.52
C ALA A 10 -4.66 -20.70 16.18
N LEU A 11 -4.55 -20.61 17.52
CA LEU A 11 -4.86 -19.39 18.25
C LEU A 11 -3.90 -18.24 17.88
N ILE A 12 -2.59 -18.49 17.80
CA ILE A 12 -1.60 -17.49 17.39
C ILE A 12 -1.88 -17.00 15.96
N LEU A 13 -2.18 -17.91 15.02
CA LEU A 13 -2.52 -17.54 13.65
C LEU A 13 -3.82 -16.71 13.59
N ALA A 14 -4.84 -17.07 14.37
CA ALA A 14 -6.07 -16.31 14.44
C ALA A 14 -5.84 -14.89 14.99
N LEU A 15 -5.06 -14.76 16.07
CA LEU A 15 -4.71 -13.46 16.65
C LEU A 15 -3.87 -12.61 15.67
N TYR A 16 -2.92 -13.23 14.97
CA TYR A 16 -2.14 -12.56 13.93
C TYR A 16 -3.04 -12.02 12.82
N LEU A 17 -3.90 -12.86 12.24
CA LEU A 17 -4.80 -12.45 11.15
C LEU A 17 -5.77 -11.35 11.59
N LEU A 18 -6.31 -11.45 12.81
CA LEU A 18 -7.18 -10.42 13.38
C LEU A 18 -6.43 -9.09 13.55
N THR A 19 -5.19 -9.14 14.03
CA THR A 19 -4.37 -7.94 14.24
C THR A 19 -3.93 -7.33 12.91
N ALA A 20 -3.53 -8.16 11.95
CA ALA A 20 -3.16 -7.72 10.60
C ALA A 20 -4.35 -7.09 9.87
N ALA A 21 -5.54 -7.70 9.96
CA ALA A 21 -6.76 -7.12 9.41
C ALA A 21 -7.10 -5.79 10.09
N ALA A 22 -7.07 -5.72 11.43
CA ALA A 22 -7.31 -4.49 12.15
C ALA A 22 -6.30 -3.39 11.75
N TYR A 23 -5.02 -3.73 11.64
CA TYR A 23 -3.98 -2.81 11.17
C TYR A 23 -4.27 -2.30 9.76
N SER A 24 -4.65 -3.19 8.83
CA SER A 24 -5.00 -2.83 7.45
C SER A 24 -6.23 -1.93 7.33
N VAL A 25 -7.15 -1.95 8.31
CA VAL A 25 -8.35 -1.10 8.33
C VAL A 25 -8.11 0.22 9.06
N ILE A 26 -7.30 0.19 10.13
CA ILE A 26 -7.09 1.35 11.02
C ILE A 26 -5.99 2.27 10.48
N ASN A 27 -4.90 1.71 9.95
CA ASN A 27 -3.84 2.50 9.34
C ASN A 27 -4.37 3.08 8.03
N PRO A 28 -4.44 4.42 7.89
CA PRO A 28 -4.87 5.01 6.64
C PRO A 28 -3.96 4.54 5.49
N LEU A 29 -4.56 4.28 4.32
CA LEU A 29 -3.82 3.81 3.15
C LEU A 29 -2.65 4.74 2.86
N PHE A 30 -1.51 4.16 2.49
CA PHE A 30 -0.32 4.88 2.04
C PHE A 30 0.44 5.65 3.15
N GLU A 31 0.08 5.47 4.42
CA GLU A 31 0.84 6.04 5.56
C GLU A 31 1.92 5.10 6.07
N SER A 32 1.85 3.79 5.75
CA SER A 32 2.99 2.92 6.01
C SER A 32 4.19 3.34 5.15
N PRO A 33 5.43 3.27 5.65
CA PRO A 33 6.61 3.63 4.90
C PRO A 33 6.63 2.97 3.51
N ASP A 34 6.86 3.78 2.48
CA ASP A 34 7.01 3.38 1.08
C ASP A 34 5.78 2.68 0.44
N GLU A 35 4.66 2.56 1.17
CA GLU A 35 3.47 1.81 0.74
C GLU A 35 2.89 2.35 -0.58
N VAL A 36 2.80 3.67 -0.72
CA VAL A 36 2.34 4.31 -1.96
C VAL A 36 3.25 4.00 -3.14
N TRP A 37 4.56 3.95 -2.92
CA TRP A 37 5.53 3.71 -3.99
C TRP A 37 5.52 2.25 -4.44
N HIS A 38 5.34 1.32 -3.49
CA HIS A 38 5.10 -0.08 -3.81
C HIS A 38 3.81 -0.25 -4.62
N TYR A 39 2.72 0.38 -4.20
CA TYR A 39 1.44 0.34 -4.91
C TYR A 39 1.56 0.92 -6.33
N GLU A 40 2.22 2.08 -6.47
CA GLU A 40 2.44 2.74 -7.76
C GLU A 40 3.25 1.87 -8.73
N TYR A 41 4.20 1.07 -8.25
CA TYR A 41 4.91 0.11 -9.10
C TYR A 41 3.97 -1.01 -9.56
N VAL A 42 3.16 -1.59 -8.66
CA VAL A 42 2.15 -2.59 -9.05
C VAL A 42 1.18 -2.02 -10.08
N ARG A 43 0.67 -0.81 -9.86
CA ARG A 43 -0.23 -0.11 -10.78
C ARG A 43 0.41 0.14 -12.14
N TRP A 44 1.66 0.61 -12.17
CA TRP A 44 2.44 0.81 -13.40
C TRP A 44 2.52 -0.47 -14.25
N LEU A 45 2.71 -1.63 -13.61
CA LEU A 45 2.72 -2.92 -14.30
C LEU A 45 1.33 -3.33 -14.79
N VAL A 46 0.28 -3.15 -13.97
CA VAL A 46 -1.11 -3.42 -14.36
C VAL A 46 -1.53 -2.57 -15.56
N GLU A 47 -1.06 -1.33 -15.62
CA GLU A 47 -1.30 -0.40 -16.74
C GLU A 47 -0.48 -0.72 -18.00
N GLY A 48 0.35 -1.77 -17.97
CA GLY A 48 1.08 -2.24 -19.14
C GLY A 48 2.30 -1.38 -19.52
N GLN A 49 2.79 -0.54 -18.61
CA GLN A 49 3.94 0.33 -18.87
C GLN A 49 5.29 -0.42 -18.89
N GLY A 50 5.30 -1.71 -18.53
CA GLY A 50 6.48 -2.56 -18.51
C GLY A 50 7.37 -2.37 -17.27
N LEU A 51 8.55 -2.98 -17.27
CA LEU A 51 9.48 -2.90 -16.14
C LEU A 51 10.13 -1.51 -16.02
N PRO A 52 10.43 -1.05 -14.78
CA PRO A 52 11.20 0.16 -14.53
C PRO A 52 12.52 0.18 -15.30
N ARG A 53 12.85 1.35 -15.82
CA ARG A 53 14.15 1.60 -16.42
C ARG A 53 15.03 2.34 -15.43
N PRO A 54 16.35 2.07 -15.42
CA PRO A 54 17.27 2.73 -14.49
C PRO A 54 17.19 4.27 -14.50
N GLU A 55 16.93 4.88 -15.67
CA GLU A 55 16.82 6.33 -15.85
C GLU A 55 15.57 6.98 -15.21
N ASP A 56 14.55 6.18 -14.90
CA ASP A 56 13.28 6.64 -14.33
C ASP A 56 13.28 6.56 -12.79
N VAL A 57 14.31 5.94 -12.20
CA VAL A 57 14.40 5.73 -10.75
C VAL A 57 14.50 7.06 -10.01
N GLY A 58 13.63 7.23 -9.01
CA GLY A 58 13.46 8.46 -8.25
C GLY A 58 12.64 9.54 -8.97
N ARG A 59 12.16 9.29 -10.20
CA ARG A 59 11.39 10.25 -11.01
C ARG A 59 9.97 9.78 -11.30
N ALA A 60 9.80 8.49 -11.57
CA ALA A 60 8.49 7.88 -11.76
C ALA A 60 7.71 7.77 -10.44
N PRO A 61 6.38 7.53 -10.47
CA PRO A 61 5.53 7.49 -9.28
C PRO A 61 5.95 6.50 -8.19
N TRP A 62 6.69 5.44 -8.56
CA TRP A 62 7.23 4.44 -7.66
C TRP A 62 8.59 4.83 -7.01
N HIS A 63 9.12 6.03 -7.28
CA HIS A 63 10.35 6.56 -6.65
C HIS A 63 11.55 5.60 -6.65
N GLN A 64 12.09 5.23 -5.47
CA GLN A 64 13.26 4.35 -5.38
C GLN A 64 12.86 2.87 -5.56
N GLU A 65 11.56 2.55 -5.45
CA GLU A 65 11.06 1.18 -5.47
C GLU A 65 11.25 0.48 -6.82
N GLY A 66 11.35 1.23 -7.92
CA GLY A 66 11.64 0.64 -9.23
C GLY A 66 13.07 0.11 -9.36
N SER A 67 13.96 0.40 -8.41
CA SER A 67 15.25 -0.29 -8.32
C SER A 67 15.16 -1.71 -7.75
N GLN A 68 14.04 -2.05 -7.11
CA GLN A 68 13.87 -3.35 -6.48
C GLN A 68 13.58 -4.47 -7.50
N PRO A 69 13.94 -5.73 -7.19
CA PRO A 69 13.66 -6.87 -8.05
C PRO A 69 12.16 -7.04 -8.35
N PRO A 70 11.78 -7.39 -9.60
CA PRO A 70 10.40 -7.27 -10.06
C PRO A 70 9.47 -8.42 -9.61
N LEU A 71 10.00 -9.51 -9.02
CA LEU A 71 9.19 -10.71 -8.74
C LEU A 71 7.97 -10.42 -7.85
N TYR A 72 8.18 -9.64 -6.80
CA TYR A 72 7.10 -9.23 -5.90
C TYR A 72 6.03 -8.42 -6.66
N TYR A 73 6.46 -7.42 -7.43
CA TYR A 73 5.57 -6.52 -8.16
C TYR A 73 4.82 -7.20 -9.29
N LEU A 74 5.47 -8.08 -10.04
CA LEU A 74 4.84 -8.89 -11.10
C LEU A 74 3.79 -9.83 -10.51
N SER A 75 4.09 -10.45 -9.36
CA SER A 75 3.14 -11.33 -8.67
C SER A 75 1.93 -10.55 -8.17
N ALA A 76 2.16 -9.40 -7.52
CA ALA A 76 1.10 -8.53 -7.05
C ALA A 76 0.25 -8.00 -8.20
N ALA A 77 0.86 -7.54 -9.29
CA ALA A 77 0.16 -7.08 -10.49
C ALA A 77 -0.73 -8.18 -11.09
N GLY A 78 -0.24 -9.43 -11.15
CA GLY A 78 -1.06 -10.56 -11.61
C GLY A 78 -2.28 -10.84 -10.71
N LEU A 79 -2.15 -10.65 -9.40
CA LEU A 79 -3.24 -10.84 -8.44
C LEU A 79 -4.25 -9.69 -8.43
N THR A 80 -3.83 -8.47 -8.80
CA THR A 80 -4.65 -7.26 -8.74
C THR A 80 -5.11 -6.73 -10.09
N ALA A 81 -4.71 -7.35 -11.21
CA ALA A 81 -4.99 -6.87 -12.57
C ALA A 81 -6.46 -6.63 -12.91
N LEU A 82 -7.40 -7.23 -12.16
CA LEU A 82 -8.85 -7.07 -12.38
C LEU A 82 -9.49 -5.97 -11.52
N ILE A 83 -8.72 -5.35 -10.63
CA ILE A 83 -9.19 -4.25 -9.77
C ILE A 83 -9.07 -2.94 -10.56
N PRO A 84 -10.16 -2.20 -10.79
CA PRO A 84 -10.10 -0.93 -11.51
C PRO A 84 -9.25 0.10 -10.76
N THR A 85 -8.37 0.80 -11.47
CA THR A 85 -7.50 1.85 -10.89
C THR A 85 -7.86 3.25 -11.39
N ASP A 86 -9.03 3.42 -12.00
CA ASP A 86 -9.47 4.69 -12.60
C ASP A 86 -9.56 5.84 -11.57
N ASN A 87 -9.77 5.50 -10.29
CA ASN A 87 -9.82 6.47 -9.20
C ASN A 87 -8.45 6.79 -8.57
N ALA A 88 -7.34 6.27 -9.12
CA ALA A 88 -6.00 6.47 -8.54
C ALA A 88 -5.64 7.96 -8.40
N ALA A 89 -5.96 8.79 -9.40
CA ALA A 89 -5.68 10.22 -9.37
C ALA A 89 -6.43 10.97 -8.25
N ASP A 90 -7.62 10.48 -7.88
CA ASP A 90 -8.43 11.06 -6.81
C ASP A 90 -8.09 10.47 -5.43
N ALA A 91 -7.58 9.24 -5.39
CA ALA A 91 -7.24 8.50 -4.17
C ALA A 91 -5.81 8.79 -3.68
N ILE A 92 -4.83 8.81 -4.58
CA ILE A 92 -3.41 8.99 -4.26
C ILE A 92 -3.11 10.48 -4.21
N ARG A 93 -3.34 11.08 -3.04
CA ARG A 93 -3.21 12.51 -2.82
C ARG A 93 -2.21 12.79 -1.72
N TYR A 94 -1.06 13.34 -2.08
CA TYR A 94 -0.10 13.82 -1.09
C TYR A 94 -0.67 15.01 -0.32
N ASN A 95 -0.39 15.04 0.99
CA ASN A 95 -0.69 16.19 1.83
C ASN A 95 0.35 17.30 1.55
N PRO A 96 -0.03 18.45 0.97
CA PRO A 96 0.92 19.53 0.65
C PRO A 96 1.53 20.19 1.89
N HIS A 97 0.98 19.91 3.07
CA HIS A 97 1.47 20.43 4.34
C HIS A 97 2.18 19.38 5.18
N ALA A 98 2.44 18.18 4.63
CA ALA A 98 3.05 17.06 5.36
C ALA A 98 4.38 17.45 6.01
N ALA A 99 4.51 17.18 7.30
CA ALA A 99 5.70 17.44 8.11
C ALA A 99 6.50 16.15 8.32
N ILE A 100 6.76 15.41 7.23
CA ILE A 100 7.46 14.12 7.28
C ILE A 100 8.90 14.32 7.76
N GLY A 101 9.32 13.48 8.71
CA GLY A 101 10.65 13.58 9.31
C GLY A 101 10.84 14.73 10.31
N GLN A 102 9.78 15.48 10.65
CA GLN A 102 9.81 16.53 11.67
C GLN A 102 9.09 16.06 12.95
N PRO A 103 9.81 15.43 13.89
CA PRO A 103 9.18 14.81 15.07
C PRO A 103 8.53 15.82 16.03
N ASP A 104 8.98 17.08 16.00
CA ASP A 104 8.50 18.19 16.82
C ASP A 104 7.30 18.93 16.20
N ALA A 105 6.93 18.61 14.95
CA ALA A 105 5.78 19.23 14.30
C ALA A 105 4.48 18.91 15.05
N PHE A 106 3.72 19.95 15.39
CA PHE A 106 2.46 19.84 16.12
C PHE A 106 1.37 19.08 15.32
N GLY A 107 1.37 19.22 13.99
CA GLY A 107 0.36 18.64 13.11
C GLY A 107 0.94 18.22 11.75
N ASN A 108 0.04 17.91 10.81
CA ASN A 108 0.39 17.44 9.46
C ASN A 108 1.35 16.23 9.41
N LYS A 109 1.15 15.29 10.33
CA LYS A 109 1.98 14.08 10.41
C LYS A 109 1.73 13.10 9.27
N ASN A 110 0.53 13.16 8.69
CA ASN A 110 0.13 12.32 7.57
C ASN A 110 0.83 12.77 6.29
N MET A 111 1.42 11.81 5.58
CA MET A 111 2.02 12.02 4.26
C MET A 111 0.94 12.24 3.21
N MET A 112 -0.21 11.62 3.40
CA MET A 112 -1.31 11.59 2.45
C MET A 112 -2.51 12.39 2.98
N ALA A 113 -3.27 12.94 2.05
CA ALA A 113 -4.52 13.60 2.33
C ALA A 113 -5.62 12.54 2.43
N HIS A 114 -6.30 12.50 3.57
CA HIS A 114 -7.40 11.58 3.86
C HIS A 114 -8.72 12.35 3.99
N GLY A 115 -9.85 11.72 3.67
CA GLY A 115 -11.12 12.43 3.63
C GLY A 115 -12.34 11.53 3.48
N GLN A 116 -13.26 11.91 2.59
CA GLN A 116 -14.44 11.11 2.29
C GLN A 116 -14.19 10.10 1.16
N PHE A 117 -13.19 10.34 0.33
CA PHE A 117 -12.89 9.57 -0.88
C PHE A 117 -12.24 8.22 -0.58
N ASP A 118 -11.64 8.05 0.60
CA ASP A 118 -10.98 6.83 1.09
C ASP A 118 -11.81 6.09 2.17
N ARG A 119 -13.10 6.43 2.31
CA ARG A 119 -14.00 5.77 3.28
C ARG A 119 -14.64 4.51 2.72
N TRP A 120 -14.89 3.55 3.61
CA TRP A 120 -15.69 2.36 3.31
C TRP A 120 -17.09 2.72 2.74
N PRO A 121 -17.61 1.99 1.73
CA PRO A 121 -17.06 0.79 1.11
C PRO A 121 -15.97 1.10 0.08
N TRP A 122 -14.81 0.46 0.29
CA TRP A 122 -13.63 0.52 -0.57
C TRP A 122 -13.95 0.07 -2.00
N ARG A 123 -13.41 0.80 -2.97
CA ARG A 123 -13.54 0.61 -4.42
C ARG A 123 -12.23 1.00 -5.12
N GLY A 124 -11.76 0.10 -5.96
CA GLY A 124 -10.58 0.35 -6.80
C GLY A 124 -9.32 0.47 -5.95
N VAL A 125 -8.69 1.65 -5.98
CA VAL A 125 -7.44 1.94 -5.23
C VAL A 125 -7.63 2.00 -3.72
N VAL A 126 -8.80 2.45 -3.26
CA VAL A 126 -9.12 2.65 -1.84
C VAL A 126 -10.07 1.62 -1.33
#